data_AF-A0A022PPJ6-F1
#
_entry.id   AF-A0A022PPJ6-F1
#
_cell.length_a   1.000
_cell.length_b   1.000
_cell.length_c   1.000
_cell.angle_alpha   90.00
_cell.angle_beta   90.00
_cell.angle_gamma   90.00
#
_symmetry.space_group_name_H-M   'P 1'
#
loop_
_entity.id
_entity.type
_entity.pdbx_description
1 polymer ?
#
loop_
_entity_poly.entity_id
_entity_poly.type
_entity_poly.pdbx_seq_one_letter_code
_entity_poly.pdbx_strand_id
1 'polypeptide(L)'
;MGPQDLHNIEAEEFESGYLEDYIDAVSDGFMTPVQFRVDVVYKNDRVIESFRSDVDIEDVNNPTVRDYRDVVDEAITWVDEQFVRKTRSVNLSSPVQRLAA
;
A
#
# COMPACT_ATOMS: atom_id res chain seq x y z
N MET A 1 -18.37 -9.04 -4.23
CA MET A 1 -18.30 -7.84 -5.10
C MET A 1 -19.49 -7.94 -6.05
N GLY A 2 -20.56 -7.17 -5.82
CA GLY A 2 -21.70 -7.11 -6.75
C GLY A 2 -21.36 -6.23 -7.96
N PRO A 3 -22.15 -6.28 -9.04
CA PRO A 3 -21.95 -5.42 -10.20
C PRO A 3 -22.04 -3.96 -9.75
N GLN A 4 -21.02 -3.17 -10.07
CA GLN A 4 -21.02 -1.74 -9.77
C GLN A 4 -21.99 -1.05 -10.73
N ASP A 5 -22.90 -0.25 -10.17
CA ASP A 5 -23.89 0.48 -10.94
C ASP A 5 -23.23 1.66 -11.66
N LEU A 6 -22.88 1.46 -12.93
CA LEU A 6 -22.23 2.44 -13.80
C LEU A 6 -23.09 3.70 -14.03
N HIS A 7 -24.40 3.66 -13.70
CA HIS A 7 -25.29 4.82 -13.81
C HIS A 7 -25.22 5.78 -12.62
N ASN A 8 -24.55 5.37 -11.53
CA ASN A 8 -24.37 6.17 -10.32
C ASN A 8 -22.92 6.60 -10.11
N ILE A 9 -22.08 6.43 -11.14
CA ILE A 9 -20.79 7.11 -11.22
C ILE A 9 -21.12 8.53 -11.65
N GLU A 10 -21.10 9.47 -10.71
CA GLU A 10 -20.96 10.88 -11.04
C GLU A 10 -19.67 10.98 -11.87
N ALA A 11 -19.81 11.06 -13.19
CA ALA A 11 -18.73 11.46 -14.05
C ALA A 11 -18.48 12.94 -13.71
N GLU A 12 -17.66 13.19 -12.69
CA GLU A 12 -16.97 14.47 -12.58
C GLU A 12 -16.36 14.70 -13.96
N GLU A 13 -16.86 15.72 -14.66
CA GLU A 13 -16.34 16.08 -15.98
C GLU A 13 -14.84 16.24 -15.82
N PHE A 14 -14.07 15.33 -16.42
CA PHE A 14 -12.62 15.45 -16.48
C PHE A 14 -12.33 16.79 -17.13
N GLU A 15 -11.67 17.68 -16.39
CA GLU A 15 -11.25 18.97 -16.92
C GLU A 15 -10.38 18.70 -18.15
N SER A 16 -10.85 19.11 -19.32
CA SER A 16 -10.30 18.65 -20.61
C SER A 16 -8.83 19.01 -20.82
N GLY A 17 -8.31 19.99 -20.06
CA GLY A 17 -6.89 20.38 -20.10
C GLY A 17 -6.00 19.68 -19.08
N TYR A 18 -6.56 19.05 -18.03
CA TYR A 18 -5.76 18.45 -16.96
C TYR A 18 -4.81 17.36 -17.47
N LEU A 19 -5.30 16.51 -18.38
CA LEU A 19 -4.49 15.43 -18.95
C LEU A 19 -3.39 15.98 -19.86
N GLU A 20 -3.67 17.05 -20.61
CA GLU A 20 -2.70 17.71 -21.48
C GLU A 20 -1.58 18.34 -20.63
N ASP A 21 -1.96 19.10 -19.60
CA ASP A 21 -1.01 19.72 -18.66
C ASP A 21 -0.15 18.67 -17.92
N TYR A 22 -0.75 17.54 -17.53
CA TYR A 22 -0.03 16.42 -16.91
C TYR A 22 0.99 15.82 -17.87
N ILE A 23 0.59 15.55 -19.11
CA ILE A 23 1.49 14.97 -20.14
C ILE A 23 2.65 15.92 -20.44
N ASP A 24 2.37 17.23 -20.54
CA ASP A 24 3.39 18.25 -20.75
C ASP A 24 4.36 18.31 -19.56
N ALA A 25 3.87 18.30 -18.33
CA ALA A 25 4.70 18.30 -17.13
C ALA A 25 5.62 17.06 -17.03
N VAL A 26 5.13 15.89 -17.42
CA VAL A 26 5.96 14.66 -17.49
C VAL A 26 6.98 14.77 -18.62
N SER A 27 6.58 15.27 -19.78
CA SER A 27 7.45 15.40 -20.96
C SER A 27 8.58 16.41 -20.75
N ASP A 28 8.28 17.50 -20.03
CA ASP A 28 9.25 18.53 -19.64
C ASP A 28 10.17 18.09 -18.49
N GLY A 29 9.88 16.94 -17.87
CA GLY A 29 10.69 16.37 -16.80
C GLY A 29 10.50 17.08 -15.44
N PHE A 30 9.40 17.80 -15.24
CA PHE A 30 9.06 18.38 -13.95
C PHE A 30 8.65 17.31 -12.92
N MET A 31 8.10 16.20 -13.41
CA MET A 31 7.77 15.04 -12.59
C MET A 31 7.90 13.75 -13.41
N THR A 32 8.11 12.64 -12.72
CA THR A 32 8.13 11.31 -13.31
C THR A 32 7.18 10.39 -12.54
N PRO A 33 6.19 9.79 -13.21
CA PRO A 33 5.35 8.77 -12.59
C PRO A 33 6.18 7.51 -12.33
N VAL A 34 6.20 7.05 -11.08
CA VAL A 34 6.88 5.83 -10.66
C VAL A 34 5.95 4.94 -9.84
N GLN A 35 6.26 3.64 -9.82
CA GLN A 35 5.62 2.70 -8.92
C GLN A 35 6.62 2.24 -7.87
N PHE A 36 6.37 2.57 -6.62
CA PHE A 36 7.09 1.98 -5.49
C PHE A 36 6.51 0.62 -5.15
N ARG A 37 7.39 -0.33 -4.84
CA ARG A 37 7.03 -1.67 -4.39
C ARG A 37 7.77 -2.03 -3.12
N VAL A 38 7.04 -2.42 -2.09
CA VAL A 38 7.58 -2.89 -0.82
C VAL A 38 7.19 -4.35 -0.63
N ASP A 39 8.19 -5.23 -0.65
CA ASP A 39 8.01 -6.65 -0.41
C ASP A 39 8.33 -6.98 1.06
N VAL A 40 7.37 -7.58 1.77
CA VAL A 40 7.58 -8.10 3.12
C VAL A 40 8.12 -9.52 2.99
N VAL A 41 9.35 -9.73 3.46
CA VAL A 41 10.07 -11.00 3.33
C VAL A 41 10.18 -11.69 4.68
N TYR A 42 9.78 -12.96 4.75
CA TYR A 42 9.98 -13.81 5.92
C TYR A 42 11.41 -14.34 5.95
N LYS A 43 11.91 -14.75 7.13
CA LYS A 43 13.30 -15.23 7.35
C LYS A 43 13.84 -16.30 6.38
N ASN A 44 12.96 -16.97 5.63
CA ASN A 44 13.32 -17.98 4.62
C ASN A 44 13.32 -17.40 3.19
N ASP A 45 13.53 -16.08 3.04
CA ASP A 45 13.50 -15.33 1.78
C ASP A 45 12.17 -15.43 1.00
N ARG A 46 11.10 -15.84 1.68
CA ARG A 46 9.77 -15.93 1.09
C ARG A 46 9.05 -14.60 1.25
N VAL A 47 8.66 -13.99 0.13
CA VAL A 47 7.74 -12.86 0.13
C VAL A 47 6.40 -13.34 0.66
N ILE A 48 5.94 -12.72 1.74
CA ILE A 48 4.65 -13.03 2.37
C ILE A 48 3.57 -12.06 1.94
N GLU A 49 3.94 -10.83 1.59
CA GLU A 49 3.03 -9.81 1.09
C GLU A 49 3.81 -8.75 0.29
N SER A 50 3.13 -8.09 -0.65
CA SER A 50 3.70 -7.03 -1.48
C SER A 50 2.77 -5.83 -1.57
N PHE A 51 3.29 -4.65 -1.25
CA PHE A 51 2.59 -3.37 -1.33
C PHE A 51 3.08 -2.58 -2.53
N ARG A 52 2.16 -1.87 -3.20
CA ARG A 52 2.46 -1.05 -4.38
C ARG A 52 1.79 0.30 -4.25
N SER A 53 2.49 1.34 -4.65
CA SER A 53 1.95 2.70 -4.69
C SER A 53 2.48 3.42 -5.93
N ASP A 54 1.55 3.99 -6.68
CA ASP A 54 1.84 4.83 -7.83
C ASP A 54 1.98 6.28 -7.35
N VAL A 55 3.13 6.90 -7.61
CA VAL A 55 3.50 8.22 -7.09
C VAL A 55 4.22 9.00 -8.19
N ASP A 56 3.84 10.27 -8.36
CA ASP A 56 4.58 11.21 -9.21
C ASP A 56 5.70 11.85 -8.39
N ILE A 57 6.96 11.66 -8.82
CA ILE A 57 8.13 12.18 -8.10
C ILE A 57 8.88 13.22 -8.92
N GLU A 58 9.46 14.22 -8.25
CA GLU A 58 10.24 15.27 -8.91
C GLU A 58 11.60 14.75 -9.42
N ASP A 59 12.25 13.85 -8.66
CA ASP A 59 13.57 13.30 -9.01
C ASP A 59 13.66 11.79 -8.75
N VAL A 60 13.71 11.02 -9.83
CA VAL A 60 13.87 9.55 -9.79
C VAL A 60 15.24 9.10 -9.26
N ASN A 61 16.28 9.92 -9.43
CA ASN A 61 17.62 9.55 -8.99
C ASN A 61 17.83 9.78 -7.49
N ASN A 62 16.97 10.59 -6.86
CA ASN A 62 17.05 10.92 -5.46
C ASN A 62 15.65 10.97 -4.81
N PRO A 63 14.95 9.81 -4.70
CA PRO A 63 13.65 9.75 -4.07
C PRO A 63 13.76 10.16 -2.60
N THR A 64 12.85 11.03 -2.18
CA THR A 64 12.74 11.52 -0.82
C THR A 64 11.89 10.58 0.02
N VAL A 65 11.98 10.70 1.34
CA VAL A 65 11.15 9.91 2.28
C VAL A 65 9.66 10.09 1.98
N ARG A 66 9.23 11.27 1.53
CA ARG A 66 7.81 11.55 1.23
C ARG A 66 7.28 10.68 0.09
N ASP A 67 8.14 10.29 -0.84
CA ASP A 67 7.74 9.60 -2.07
C ASP A 67 7.38 8.13 -1.82
N TYR A 68 8.05 7.48 -0.88
CA TYR A 68 7.80 6.07 -0.54
C TYR A 68 7.23 5.85 0.86
N ARG A 69 7.01 6.92 1.64
CA ARG A 69 6.53 6.83 3.02
C ARG A 69 5.22 6.06 3.09
N ASP A 70 4.27 6.37 2.23
CA ASP A 70 2.92 5.82 2.36
C ASP A 70 2.93 4.29 2.15
N VAL A 71 3.63 3.81 1.12
CA VAL A 71 3.75 2.36 0.85
C VAL A 71 4.55 1.62 1.92
N VAL A 72 5.54 2.28 2.54
CA VAL A 72 6.31 1.70 3.65
C VAL A 72 5.50 1.70 4.96
N ASP A 73 4.80 2.79 5.27
CA ASP A 73 3.94 2.90 6.46
C ASP A 73 2.79 1.88 6.38
N GLU A 74 2.23 1.64 5.18
CA GLU A 74 1.24 0.58 4.95
C GLU A 74 1.82 -0.81 5.24
N ALA A 75 3.00 -1.12 4.69
CA ALA A 75 3.66 -2.40 4.91
C ALA A 75 4.00 -2.62 6.40
N ILE A 76 4.50 -1.59 7.09
CA ILE A 76 4.80 -1.65 8.53
C ILE A 76 3.53 -1.87 9.35
N THR A 77 2.46 -1.14 9.03
CA THR A 77 1.16 -1.26 9.71
C THR A 77 0.63 -2.68 9.57
N TRP A 78 0.69 -3.23 8.35
CA TRP A 78 0.28 -4.61 8.10
C TRP A 78 1.12 -5.61 8.92
N VAL A 79 2.44 -5.43 8.99
CA VAL A 79 3.31 -6.29 9.82
C VAL A 79 2.94 -6.22 11.30
N ASP A 80 2.69 -5.02 11.85
CA ASP A 80 2.26 -4.84 13.25
C ASP A 80 0.93 -5.58 13.50
N GLU A 81 -0.03 -5.43 12.61
CA GLU A 81 -1.33 -6.10 12.72
C GLU A 81 -1.22 -7.63 12.66
N GLN A 82 -0.46 -8.16 11.70
CA GLN A 82 -0.34 -9.61 11.49
C GLN A 82 0.51 -10.31 12.55
N PHE A 83 1.55 -9.66 13.08
CA PHE A 83 2.53 -10.33 13.94
C PHE A 83 2.56 -9.83 15.39
N VAL A 84 2.21 -8.57 15.66
CA VAL A 84 2.24 -8.00 17.01
C VAL A 84 0.85 -8.02 17.66
N ARG A 85 -0.18 -7.62 16.91
CA ARG A 85 -1.56 -7.57 17.45
C ARG A 85 -2.24 -8.95 17.46
N LYS A 86 -2.04 -9.75 16.41
CA LYS A 86 -2.55 -11.14 16.36
C LYS A 86 -1.88 -12.09 17.37
N THR A 87 -0.59 -11.91 17.70
CA THR A 87 0.06 -12.72 18.75
C THR A 87 -0.44 -12.37 20.16
N ARG A 88 -1.01 -11.17 20.34
CA ARG A 88 -1.64 -10.75 21.59
C ARG A 88 -3.00 -11.41 21.83
N SER A 89 -3.78 -11.72 20.77
CA SER A 89 -5.08 -12.38 20.92
C SER A 89 -4.97 -13.90 21.15
N VAL A 90 -3.88 -14.53 20.72
CA VAL A 90 -3.65 -15.99 20.91
C VAL A 90 -3.20 -16.33 22.33
N ASN A 91 -2.74 -15.36 23.13
CA ASN A 91 -2.22 -15.61 24.49
C ASN A 91 -3.24 -15.46 25.64
N LEU A 92 -4.55 -15.42 25.37
CA LEU A 92 -5.59 -15.27 26.41
C LEU A 92 -6.56 -16.45 26.55
N SER A 93 -6.29 -17.60 25.94
CA SER A 93 -7.11 -18.80 26.14
C SER A 93 -6.32 -20.11 26.11
N SER A 94 -5.41 -20.31 27.07
CA SER A 94 -5.11 -21.67 27.53
C SER A 94 -6.05 -22.02 28.70
N PRO A 95 -7.18 -22.71 28.47
CA PRO A 95 -7.91 -23.30 29.59
C PRO A 95 -7.03 -24.38 30.21
N VAL A 96 -6.80 -24.24 31.52
CA VAL A 96 -6.19 -25.25 32.39
C VAL A 96 -7.00 -26.54 32.24
N GLN A 97 -6.48 -27.52 31.50
CA GLN A 97 -6.99 -28.89 31.57
C GLN A 97 -6.58 -29.45 32.94
N ARG A 98 -7.54 -29.45 33.87
CA ARG A 98 -7.45 -30.26 35.09
C ARG A 98 -7.25 -31.71 34.67
N LEU A 99 -6.12 -32.30 35.05
CA LEU A 99 -5.99 -33.75 35.12
C LEU A 99 -6.98 -34.27 36.17
N ALA A 100 -7.94 -35.07 35.72
CA ALA A 100 -8.73 -35.94 36.56
C ALA A 100 -8.84 -37.30 35.85
N ALA A 101 -8.04 -38.26 36.32
CA ALA A 101 -8.33 -39.70 36.47
C ALA A 101 -7.01 -40.42 36.81
#